data_AF-A0A1G6YBZ7-F1
#
_entry.id   AF-A0A1G6YBZ7-F1
#
_cell.length_a   1.000
_cell.length_b   1.000
_cell.length_c   1.000
_cell.angle_alpha   90.00
_cell.angle_beta   90.00
_cell.angle_gamma   90.00
#
_symmetry.space_group_name_H-M   'P 1'
#
loop_
_entity.id
_entity.type
_entity.pdbx_description
1 polymer ?
#
loop_
_entity_poly.entity_id
_entity_poly.type
_entity_poly.pdbx_seq_one_letter_code
_entity_poly.pdbx_strand_id
1 'polypeptide(L)'
;MNEIKEILKRIEIYLTDKTAKEDDLSYWLEVFICENYRKIEQFSQDVAEYLNDRVVWEICEQTEPGLEGTNFRKEIEEAYNEILRMMP
;
A
#
# COMPACT_ATOMS: atom_id res chain seq x y z
N MET A 1 -2.37 14.60 -10.53
CA MET A 1 -2.55 13.13 -10.50
C MET A 1 -2.81 12.79 -9.04
N ASN A 2 -3.93 12.15 -8.70
CA ASN A 2 -4.30 11.87 -7.30
C ASN A 2 -3.31 10.84 -6.72
N GLU A 3 -2.74 11.11 -5.56
CA GLU A 3 -1.78 10.27 -4.84
C GLU A 3 -2.31 8.84 -4.63
N ILE A 4 -3.61 8.68 -4.37
CA ILE A 4 -4.25 7.36 -4.26
C ILE A 4 -4.19 6.59 -5.59
N LYS A 5 -4.33 7.28 -6.73
CA LYS A 5 -4.21 6.64 -8.06
C LYS A 5 -2.78 6.17 -8.33
N GLU A 6 -1.78 6.89 -7.84
CA GLU A 6 -0.38 6.47 -7.99
C GLU A 6 -0.09 5.22 -7.14
N ILE A 7 -0.63 5.16 -5.91
CA ILE A 7 -0.56 3.98 -5.04
C ILE A 7 -1.22 2.77 -5.73
N LEU A 8 -2.46 2.93 -6.21
CA LEU A 8 -3.18 1.86 -6.90
C LEU A 8 -2.42 1.36 -8.12
N LYS A 9 -1.89 2.26 -8.95
CA LYS A 9 -1.08 1.90 -10.12
C LYS A 9 0.19 1.14 -9.72
N ARG A 10 0.87 1.58 -8.65
CA ARG A 10 2.10 0.92 -8.19
C ARG A 10 1.81 -0.50 -7.67
N ILE A 11 0.74 -0.66 -6.92
CA ILE A 11 0.28 -1.98 -6.44
C ILE A 11 -0.11 -2.88 -7.62
N GLU A 12 -0.87 -2.37 -8.61
CA GLU A 12 -1.25 -3.12 -9.80
C GLU A 12 -0.02 -3.63 -10.57
N ILE A 13 1.00 -2.79 -10.77
CA ILE A 13 2.27 -3.19 -11.39
C ILE A 13 2.92 -4.33 -10.61
N TYR A 14 3.02 -4.20 -9.29
CA TYR A 14 3.56 -5.27 -8.43
C TYR A 14 2.75 -6.56 -8.56
N LEU A 15 1.42 -6.50 -8.50
CA LEU A 15 0.56 -7.68 -8.59
C LEU A 15 0.70 -8.41 -9.93
N THR A 16 0.91 -7.68 -11.03
CA THR A 16 1.12 -8.28 -12.37
C THR A 16 2.50 -8.92 -12.55
N ASP A 17 3.53 -8.39 -11.89
CA ASP A 17 4.91 -8.91 -11.98
C ASP A 17 5.19 -9.93 -10.87
N LYS A 18 5.23 -11.21 -11.22
CA LYS A 18 5.52 -12.31 -10.27
C LYS A 18 6.96 -12.32 -9.75
N THR A 19 7.85 -11.55 -10.36
CA THR A 19 9.26 -11.45 -9.97
C THR A 19 9.56 -10.23 -9.11
N ALA A 20 8.61 -9.31 -8.99
CA ALA A 20 8.74 -8.13 -8.15
C ALA A 20 8.90 -8.54 -6.68
N LYS A 21 9.87 -7.90 -6.02
CA LYS A 21 10.16 -8.18 -4.62
C LYS A 21 9.22 -7.40 -3.69
N GLU A 22 8.94 -7.98 -2.54
CA GLU A 22 8.03 -7.41 -1.55
C GLU A 22 8.62 -6.19 -0.86
N ASP A 23 9.90 -6.26 -0.49
CA ASP A 23 10.68 -5.19 0.13
C ASP A 23 10.71 -3.92 -0.74
N ASP A 24 10.88 -4.07 -2.06
CA ASP A 24 10.87 -2.95 -3.01
C ASP A 24 9.52 -2.21 -3.05
N LEU A 25 8.40 -2.94 -2.96
CA LEU A 25 7.07 -2.32 -2.91
C LEU A 25 6.80 -1.72 -1.54
N SER A 26 7.11 -2.46 -0.46
CA SER A 26 6.92 -2.04 0.92
C SER A 26 7.59 -0.70 1.19
N TYR A 27 8.89 -0.61 0.90
CA TYR A 27 9.66 0.61 1.08
C TYR A 27 9.07 1.78 0.30
N TRP A 28 8.64 1.55 -0.94
CA TRP A 28 8.02 2.60 -1.74
C TRP A 28 6.69 3.08 -1.13
N LEU A 29 5.83 2.15 -0.68
CA LEU A 29 4.53 2.47 -0.09
C LEU A 29 4.71 3.27 1.20
N GLU A 30 5.57 2.82 2.11
CA GLU A 30 5.86 3.50 3.38
C GLU A 30 6.30 4.94 3.15
N VAL A 31 7.32 5.15 2.30
CA VAL A 31 7.84 6.48 2.00
C VAL A 31 6.77 7.35 1.33
N PHE A 32 6.11 6.84 0.28
CA PHE A 32 5.17 7.62 -0.49
C PHE A 32 3.92 8.02 0.31
N ILE A 33 3.37 7.09 1.10
CA ILE A 33 2.21 7.34 1.96
C ILE A 33 2.59 8.32 3.07
N CYS A 34 3.73 8.14 3.73
CA CYS A 34 4.20 9.05 4.79
C CYS A 34 4.41 10.47 4.26
N GLU A 35 5.08 10.64 3.11
CA GLU A 35 5.35 11.95 2.52
C GLU A 35 4.09 12.66 2.01
N ASN A 36 3.05 11.91 1.65
CA ASN A 36 1.84 12.46 1.04
C ASN A 36 0.57 12.32 1.89
N TYR A 37 0.68 11.83 3.13
CA TYR A 37 -0.46 11.55 4.01
C TYR A 37 -1.46 12.71 4.07
N ARG A 38 -0.99 13.94 4.29
CA ARG A 38 -1.84 15.13 4.37
C ARG A 38 -2.63 15.42 3.09
N LYS A 39 -2.09 15.09 1.92
CA LYS A 39 -2.80 15.28 0.65
C LYS A 39 -3.85 14.18 0.44
N ILE A 40 -3.50 12.95 0.81
CA ILE A 40 -4.42 11.81 0.77
C ILE A 40 -5.60 12.06 1.71
N GLU A 41 -5.32 12.49 2.95
CA GLU A 41 -6.31 12.85 3.99
C GLU A 41 -7.28 13.93 3.51
N GLN A 42 -6.77 14.96 2.82
CA GLN A 42 -7.61 16.01 2.23
C GLN A 42 -8.56 15.49 1.14
N PHE A 43 -8.19 14.42 0.43
CA PHE A 43 -9.03 13.80 -0.58
C PHE A 43 -10.03 12.81 0.04
N SER A 44 -9.55 11.97 0.95
CA SER A 44 -10.35 11.00 1.70
C SER A 44 -9.63 10.63 3.00
N GLN A 45 -10.21 11.05 4.13
CA GLN A 45 -9.68 10.71 5.45
C GLN A 45 -9.67 9.19 5.68
N ASP A 46 -10.78 8.51 5.35
CA ASP A 46 -10.91 7.06 5.54
C ASP A 46 -9.82 6.28 4.78
N VAL A 47 -9.52 6.68 3.53
CA VAL A 47 -8.44 6.03 2.75
C VAL A 47 -7.07 6.34 3.34
N ALA A 48 -6.84 7.56 3.83
CA ALA A 48 -5.56 7.92 4.46
C ALA A 48 -5.30 7.09 5.72
N GLU A 49 -6.31 6.96 6.59
CA GLU A 49 -6.24 6.13 7.79
C GLU A 49 -6.01 4.66 7.44
N TYR A 50 -6.76 4.11 6.48
CA TYR A 50 -6.58 2.73 6.04
C TYR A 50 -5.17 2.46 5.48
N LEU A 51 -4.65 3.36 4.65
CA LEU A 51 -3.31 3.24 4.09
C LEU A 51 -2.23 3.29 5.19
N ASN A 52 -2.38 4.17 6.18
CA ASN A 52 -1.42 4.26 7.27
C ASN A 52 -1.50 3.01 8.17
N ASP A 53 -2.68 2.65 8.64
CA ASP A 53 -2.82 1.63 9.68
C ASP A 53 -2.72 0.22 9.11
N ARG A 54 -3.46 -0.09 8.02
CA ARG A 54 -3.45 -1.44 7.46
C ARG A 54 -2.29 -1.66 6.50
N VAL A 55 -2.01 -0.72 5.58
CA VAL A 55 -0.98 -0.95 4.56
C VAL A 55 0.42 -0.73 5.12
N VAL A 56 0.69 0.43 5.74
CA VAL A 56 2.02 0.76 6.27
C VAL A 56 2.31 -0.02 7.56
N TRP A 57 1.46 0.08 8.58
CA TRP A 57 1.78 -0.53 9.88
C TRP A 57 1.64 -2.05 9.91
N GLU A 58 0.69 -2.66 9.19
CA GLU A 58 0.47 -4.11 9.31
C GLU A 58 1.02 -4.93 8.15
N ILE A 59 0.89 -4.46 6.90
CA ILE A 59 1.33 -5.23 5.72
C ILE A 59 2.81 -4.99 5.44
N CYS A 60 3.26 -3.73 5.37
CA CYS A 60 4.64 -3.38 5.04
C CYS A 60 5.66 -3.86 6.09
N GLU A 61 5.30 -3.77 7.38
CA GLU A 61 6.13 -4.27 8.50
C GLU A 61 6.53 -5.74 8.32
N GLN A 62 5.70 -6.56 7.67
CA GLN A 62 6.03 -7.98 7.43
C GLN A 62 7.29 -8.19 6.57
N THR A 63 7.72 -7.19 5.80
CA THR A 63 8.93 -7.29 4.98
C THR A 63 10.22 -7.00 5.76
N GLU A 64 10.12 -6.64 7.05
CA GLU A 64 11.29 -6.40 7.89
C GLU A 64 12.13 -7.68 8.12
N PRO A 65 13.47 -7.53 8.23
CA PRO A 65 14.35 -8.66 8.51
C PRO A 65 13.95 -9.42 9.78
N GLY A 66 13.61 -10.71 9.63
CA GLY A 66 13.20 -11.58 10.73
C GLY A 66 11.71 -11.96 10.74
N LEU A 67 10.90 -11.41 9.83
CA LEU A 67 9.48 -11.73 9.66
C LEU A 67 9.22 -12.58 8.39
N GLU A 68 10.00 -13.64 8.18
CA GLU A 68 9.92 -14.49 6.98
C GLU A 68 8.63 -15.35 6.92
N GLY A 69 8.08 -15.58 5.71
CA GLY A 69 6.88 -16.42 5.50
C GLY A 69 5.55 -15.66 5.52
N THR A 70 5.54 -14.46 4.93
CA THR A 70 4.46 -13.47 4.99
C THR A 70 3.30 -13.79 4.04
N ASN A 71 2.16 -13.16 4.27
CA ASN A 71 1.04 -13.13 3.31
C ASN A 71 1.05 -11.85 2.47
N PHE A 72 2.19 -11.15 2.41
CA PHE A 72 2.30 -9.77 1.91
C PHE A 72 1.60 -9.58 0.56
N ARG A 73 1.94 -10.39 -0.45
CA ARG A 73 1.33 -10.26 -1.78
C ARG A 73 -0.21 -10.39 -1.75
N LYS A 74 -0.73 -11.35 -0.97
CA LYS A 74 -2.16 -11.57 -0.84
C LYS A 74 -2.84 -10.41 -0.12
N GLU A 75 -2.25 -9.92 0.97
CA GLU A 75 -2.81 -8.81 1.72
C GLU A 75 -2.72 -7.47 0.97
N ILE A 76 -1.68 -7.26 0.16
CA ILE A 76 -1.58 -6.14 -0.77
C ILE A 76 -2.71 -6.20 -1.83
N GLU A 77 -3.03 -7.38 -2.35
CA GLU A 77 -4.17 -7.56 -3.27
C GLU A 77 -5.51 -7.26 -2.57
N GLU A 78 -5.69 -7.71 -1.34
CA GLU A 78 -6.88 -7.39 -0.54
C GLU A 78 -6.98 -5.87 -0.27
N ALA A 79 -5.87 -5.23 0.09
CA ALA A 79 -5.81 -3.79 0.32
C ALA A 79 -6.09 -2.98 -0.94
N TYR A 80 -5.55 -3.39 -2.09
CA TYR A 80 -5.85 -2.79 -3.39
C TYR A 80 -7.36 -2.77 -3.68
N ASN A 81 -8.01 -3.91 -3.49
CA ASN A 81 -9.45 -4.03 -3.73
C ASN A 81 -10.27 -3.20 -2.73
N GLU A 82 -9.84 -3.10 -1.48
CA GLU A 82 -10.53 -2.29 -0.48
C GLU A 82 -10.41 -0.79 -0.78
N ILE A 83 -9.22 -0.30 -1.15
CA ILE A 83 -9.02 1.09 -1.57
C ILE A 83 -9.93 1.42 -2.77
N LEU A 84 -10.06 0.51 -3.75
CA LEU A 84 -10.97 0.69 -4.89
C LEU A 84 -12.44 0.79 -4.46
N ARG A 85 -12.88 0.07 -3.42
CA ARG A 85 -14.26 0.14 -2.89
C ARG A 85 -14.52 1.42 -2.12
N MET A 86 -13.51 1.95 -1.43
CA MET A 86 -13.59 3.18 -0.66
C MET A 86 -13.58 4.43 -1.56
N MET A 87 -13.10 4.29 -2.80
CA MET A 87 -13.11 5.38 -3.77
C MET A 87 -14.50 5.52 -4.43
N PRO A 88 -15.06 6.74 -4.49
CA PRO A 88 -16.35 7.03 -5.12
C PRO A 88 -16.33 6.99 -6.65
#